data_AF-A0A8H3KSL7-F1
#
_entry.id   AF-A0A8H3KSL7-F1
#
_cell.length_a   1.000
_cell.length_b   1.000
_cell.length_c   1.000
_cell.angle_alpha   90.00
_cell.angle_beta   90.00
_cell.angle_gamma   90.00
#
_symmetry.space_group_name_H-M   'P 1'
#
loop_
_entity.id
_entity.type
_entity.pdbx_description
1 polymer ?
#
loop_
_entity_poly.entity_id
_entity_poly.type
_entity_poly.pdbx_seq_one_letter_code
_entity_poly.pdbx_strand_id
1 'polypeptide(L)'
;MRSKIIIKTIDKKFSSLKRLNQDDSLSDIRIELESNNVINDMLVFSKKMDEKKFIEIERIDEENFKLKEITTDNTLFLKQFNWELLNKKYKLDYGCNMGFGGIKKANKRAFKMKDYELTEIHAKGYKKDHLEFESKEDWIKKTNLFFNNDDKIDNFINSGLLIGNTLNVNINDEIKSTYRYTEIGKAKLNLGNLELTEEFKTDIMNAIESKDSKKFKEIIKDSCG
;
A
#
# COMPACT_ATOMS: atom_id res chain seq x y z
N MET A 1 -21.32 -8.10 -27.68
CA MET A 1 -22.74 -7.66 -27.57
C MET A 1 -22.95 -7.09 -26.17
N ARG A 2 -23.60 -5.93 -26.00
CA ARG A 2 -23.78 -5.32 -24.66
C ARG A 2 -24.97 -5.96 -23.93
N SER A 3 -24.71 -6.43 -22.71
CA SER A 3 -25.69 -7.09 -21.85
C SER A 3 -25.92 -6.28 -20.58
N LYS A 4 -27.11 -6.43 -19.98
CA LYS A 4 -27.41 -5.86 -18.66
C LYS A 4 -26.68 -6.70 -17.59
N ILE A 5 -25.72 -6.09 -16.90
CA ILE A 5 -24.93 -6.71 -15.84
C ILE A 5 -25.23 -6.02 -14.52
N ILE A 6 -25.54 -6.82 -13.50
CA ILE A 6 -25.71 -6.37 -12.11
C ILE A 6 -24.33 -6.34 -11.46
N ILE A 7 -23.95 -5.21 -10.89
CA ILE A 7 -22.68 -5.05 -10.18
C ILE A 7 -22.98 -5.06 -8.68
N LYS A 8 -22.37 -5.99 -7.94
CA LYS A 8 -22.55 -6.16 -6.50
C LYS A 8 -21.22 -6.10 -5.77
N THR A 9 -21.18 -5.39 -4.65
CA THR A 9 -20.05 -5.48 -3.71
C THR A 9 -20.40 -6.50 -2.62
N ILE A 10 -19.53 -7.48 -2.37
CA ILE A 10 -19.83 -8.66 -1.53
C ILE A 10 -20.35 -8.28 -0.13
N ASP A 11 -19.84 -7.21 0.46
CA ASP A 11 -20.18 -6.79 1.83
C ASP A 11 -21.13 -5.58 1.90
N LYS A 12 -21.59 -5.06 0.75
CA LYS A 12 -22.51 -3.92 0.71
C LYS A 12 -23.86 -4.32 0.11
N LYS A 13 -24.94 -3.76 0.67
CA LYS A 13 -26.30 -3.95 0.15
C LYS A 13 -26.57 -3.23 -1.19
N PHE A 14 -25.63 -2.40 -1.65
CA PHE A 14 -25.81 -1.62 -2.87
C PHE A 14 -25.43 -2.45 -4.10
N SER A 15 -26.36 -2.51 -5.05
CA SER A 15 -26.11 -3.04 -6.39
C SER A 15 -26.46 -2.01 -7.45
N SER A 16 -25.70 -1.96 -8.53
CA SER A 16 -25.99 -1.12 -9.68
C SER A 16 -26.22 -1.96 -10.93
N LEU A 17 -26.95 -1.44 -11.91
CA LEU A 17 -27.22 -2.12 -13.18
C LEU A 17 -26.58 -1.31 -14.31
N LYS A 18 -25.71 -1.96 -15.10
CA LYS A 18 -25.00 -1.32 -16.22
C LYS A 18 -25.07 -2.16 -17.48
N ARG A 19 -24.91 -1.52 -18.65
CA ARG A 19 -24.84 -2.20 -19.95
C ARG A 19 -23.39 -2.33 -20.39
N LEU A 20 -22.78 -3.48 -20.12
CA LEU A 20 -21.37 -3.76 -20.38
C LEU A 20 -21.22 -4.71 -21.56
N ASN A 21 -20.11 -4.62 -22.29
CA ASN A 21 -19.80 -5.58 -23.34
C ASN A 21 -19.16 -6.82 -22.72
N GLN A 22 -19.71 -8.00 -23.00
CA GLN A 22 -19.27 -9.24 -22.38
C GLN A 22 -17.92 -9.77 -22.90
N ASP A 23 -17.51 -9.29 -24.08
CA ASP A 23 -16.27 -9.70 -24.74
C ASP A 23 -15.07 -8.81 -24.40
N ASP A 24 -15.30 -7.69 -23.71
CA ASP A 24 -14.26 -6.77 -23.27
C ASP A 24 -13.45 -7.38 -22.12
N SER A 25 -12.17 -6.98 -22.04
CA SER A 25 -11.30 -7.36 -20.94
C SER A 25 -11.76 -6.70 -19.63
N LEU A 26 -11.39 -7.23 -18.47
CA LEU A 26 -11.73 -6.58 -17.20
C LEU A 26 -11.06 -5.22 -17.05
N SER A 27 -9.90 -5.01 -17.68
CA SER A 27 -9.23 -3.71 -17.75
C SER A 27 -10.10 -2.67 -18.46
N ASP A 28 -10.68 -3.02 -19.62
CA ASP A 28 -11.58 -2.13 -20.36
C ASP A 28 -12.86 -1.85 -19.56
N ILE A 29 -13.43 -2.90 -18.95
CA ILE A 29 -14.60 -2.78 -18.08
C ILE A 29 -14.32 -1.86 -16.90
N ARG A 30 -13.15 -1.96 -16.28
CA ARG A 30 -12.75 -1.09 -15.18
C ARG A 30 -12.76 0.37 -15.60
N ILE A 31 -12.12 0.70 -16.72
CA ILE A 31 -12.07 2.07 -17.25
C ILE A 31 -13.49 2.62 -17.46
N GLU A 32 -14.39 1.82 -18.05
CA GLU A 32 -15.79 2.22 -18.24
C GLU A 32 -16.51 2.45 -16.91
N LEU A 33 -16.31 1.57 -15.93
CA LEU A 33 -16.99 1.66 -14.63
C LEU A 33 -16.46 2.81 -13.76
N GLU A 34 -15.15 3.08 -13.78
CA GLU A 34 -14.52 4.21 -13.08
C GLU A 34 -14.95 5.54 -13.70
N SER A 35 -14.99 5.64 -15.03
CA SER A 35 -15.46 6.85 -15.74
C SER A 35 -16.91 7.20 -15.41
N ASN A 36 -17.71 6.19 -15.03
CA ASN A 36 -19.10 6.35 -14.63
C ASN A 36 -19.30 6.45 -13.11
N ASN A 37 -18.22 6.59 -12.32
CA ASN A 37 -18.22 6.60 -10.86
C ASN A 37 -18.96 5.41 -10.22
N VAL A 38 -18.93 4.24 -10.88
CA VAL A 38 -19.58 3.02 -10.39
C VAL A 38 -18.67 2.26 -9.46
N ILE A 39 -17.38 2.23 -9.80
CA ILE A 39 -16.33 1.62 -9.02
C ILE A 39 -15.20 2.63 -8.82
N ASN A 40 -14.31 2.32 -7.89
CA ASN A 40 -13.09 3.07 -7.65
C ASN A 40 -11.93 2.08 -7.47
N ASP A 41 -10.76 2.64 -7.17
CA ASP A 41 -9.56 1.84 -6.98
C ASP A 41 -9.59 0.89 -5.78
N MET A 42 -10.53 1.10 -4.86
CA MET A 42 -10.73 0.28 -3.66
C MET A 42 -11.59 -0.95 -3.96
N LEU A 43 -12.04 -1.18 -5.19
CA LEU A 43 -12.81 -2.37 -5.55
C LEU A 43 -12.01 -3.26 -6.49
N VAL A 44 -11.98 -4.56 -6.18
CA VAL A 44 -11.30 -5.61 -6.96
C VAL A 44 -12.36 -6.53 -7.55
N PHE A 45 -12.18 -6.94 -8.81
CA PHE A 45 -13.07 -7.93 -9.41
C PHE A 45 -12.93 -9.28 -8.71
N SER A 46 -14.05 -9.98 -8.57
CA SER A 46 -14.07 -11.28 -7.95
C SER A 46 -14.97 -12.24 -8.71
N LYS A 47 -14.48 -13.45 -8.91
CA LYS A 47 -15.24 -14.55 -9.49
C LYS A 47 -15.92 -15.34 -8.38
N LYS A 48 -17.23 -15.52 -8.49
CA LYS A 48 -17.98 -16.40 -7.60
C LYS A 48 -17.67 -17.86 -7.95
N MET A 49 -17.27 -18.64 -6.97
CA MET A 49 -17.09 -20.10 -7.11
C MET A 49 -18.30 -20.83 -6.54
N ASP A 50 -18.69 -20.48 -5.31
CA ASP A 50 -19.82 -21.07 -4.58
C ASP A 50 -20.65 -19.96 -3.90
N GLU A 51 -21.71 -20.31 -3.15
CA GLU A 51 -22.53 -19.33 -2.42
C GLU A 51 -21.75 -18.40 -1.49
N LYS A 52 -20.66 -18.90 -0.89
CA LYS A 52 -19.85 -18.18 0.09
C LYS A 52 -18.40 -17.93 -0.35
N LYS A 53 -17.98 -18.48 -1.49
CA LYS A 53 -16.57 -18.48 -1.91
C LYS A 53 -16.38 -17.61 -3.15
N PHE A 54 -15.52 -16.60 -3.00
CA PHE A 54 -15.13 -15.68 -4.06
C PHE A 54 -13.60 -15.73 -4.23
N ILE A 55 -13.16 -15.72 -5.48
CA ILE A 55 -11.74 -15.63 -5.84
C ILE A 55 -11.50 -14.24 -6.42
N GLU A 56 -10.55 -13.54 -5.84
CA GLU A 56 -10.13 -12.22 -6.32
C GLU A 56 -9.28 -12.35 -7.57
N ILE A 57 -9.45 -11.41 -8.50
CA ILE A 57 -8.62 -11.31 -9.70
C ILE A 57 -7.65 -10.17 -9.46
N GLU A 58 -6.36 -10.46 -9.53
CA GLU A 58 -5.35 -9.43 -9.35
C GLU A 58 -5.44 -8.40 -10.47
N ARG A 59 -5.18 -7.13 -10.14
CA ARG A 59 -5.24 -6.01 -11.10
C ARG A 59 -4.41 -6.26 -12.36
N ILE A 60 -3.25 -6.91 -12.20
CA ILE A 60 -2.35 -7.20 -13.31
C ILE A 60 -2.92 -8.24 -14.27
N ASP A 61 -3.82 -9.09 -13.78
CA ASP A 61 -4.45 -10.13 -14.59
C ASP A 61 -5.76 -9.67 -15.24
N GLU A 62 -6.26 -8.46 -14.94
CA GLU A 62 -7.53 -7.95 -15.47
C GLU A 62 -7.56 -7.92 -17.01
N GLU A 63 -6.41 -7.74 -17.68
CA GLU A 63 -6.31 -7.78 -19.14
C GLU A 63 -6.48 -9.19 -19.73
N ASN A 64 -6.23 -10.23 -18.92
CA ASN A 64 -6.24 -11.63 -19.35
C ASN A 64 -7.62 -12.28 -19.23
N PHE A 65 -8.58 -11.62 -18.56
CA PHE A 65 -9.93 -12.13 -18.35
C PHE A 65 -10.94 -11.29 -19.10
N LYS A 66 -11.91 -11.98 -19.73
CA LYS A 66 -13.10 -11.31 -20.28
C LYS A 66 -14.20 -11.22 -19.24
N LEU A 67 -15.05 -10.20 -19.35
CA LEU A 67 -16.18 -10.03 -18.42
C LEU A 67 -17.05 -11.29 -18.30
N LYS A 68 -17.37 -11.94 -19.43
CA LYS A 68 -18.19 -13.16 -19.46
C LYS A 68 -17.61 -14.34 -18.69
N GLU A 69 -16.30 -14.38 -18.47
CA GLU A 69 -15.62 -15.49 -17.79
C GLU A 69 -15.78 -15.45 -16.27
N ILE A 70 -16.17 -14.29 -15.73
CA ILE A 70 -16.23 -14.03 -14.29
C ILE A 70 -17.64 -13.71 -13.80
N THR A 71 -18.54 -13.31 -14.70
CA THR A 71 -19.94 -13.04 -14.37
C THR A 71 -20.72 -14.33 -14.11
N THR A 72 -21.54 -14.34 -13.05
CA THR A 72 -22.46 -15.45 -12.73
C THR A 72 -23.88 -14.89 -12.74
N ASP A 73 -24.80 -15.48 -13.52
CA ASP A 73 -26.19 -15.01 -13.66
C ASP A 73 -26.28 -13.50 -13.99
N ASN A 74 -25.46 -13.05 -14.95
CA ASN A 74 -25.29 -11.63 -15.31
C ASN A 74 -24.90 -10.74 -14.13
N THR A 75 -24.30 -11.29 -13.07
CA THR A 75 -23.82 -10.54 -11.91
C THR A 75 -22.30 -10.52 -11.89
N LEU A 76 -21.74 -9.32 -11.78
CA LEU A 76 -20.34 -9.04 -11.53
C LEU A 76 -20.15 -8.75 -10.04
N PHE A 77 -19.24 -9.49 -9.40
CA PHE A 77 -18.93 -9.32 -7.99
C PHE A 77 -17.65 -8.50 -7.82
N LEU A 78 -17.71 -7.57 -6.87
CA LEU A 78 -16.60 -6.75 -6.44
C LEU A 78 -16.34 -7.02 -4.97
N LYS A 79 -15.07 -7.12 -4.62
CA LYS A 79 -14.63 -7.11 -3.23
C LYS A 79 -14.02 -5.77 -2.91
N GLN A 80 -14.35 -5.22 -1.75
CA GLN A 80 -13.68 -4.03 -1.27
C GLN A 80 -12.28 -4.41 -0.77
N PHE A 81 -11.27 -3.62 -1.14
CA PHE A 81 -9.93 -3.70 -0.60
C PHE A 81 -10.01 -3.70 0.92
N ASN A 82 -9.44 -4.73 1.53
CA ASN A 82 -9.26 -4.81 2.97
C ASN A 82 -7.77 -4.56 3.29
N TRP A 83 -7.48 -4.33 4.57
CA TRP A 83 -6.10 -4.12 5.02
C TRP A 83 -5.19 -5.31 4.70
N GLU A 84 -5.71 -6.55 4.70
CA GLU A 84 -4.92 -7.77 4.47
C GLU A 84 -4.31 -7.76 3.07
N LEU A 85 -5.08 -7.30 2.08
CA LEU A 85 -4.61 -7.13 0.71
C LEU A 85 -3.55 -6.05 0.60
N LEU A 86 -3.77 -4.90 1.25
CA LEU A 86 -2.77 -3.84 1.31
C LEU A 86 -1.49 -4.32 1.99
N ASN A 87 -1.62 -5.06 3.08
CA ASN A 87 -0.49 -5.57 3.83
C ASN A 87 0.28 -6.66 3.06
N LYS A 88 -0.43 -7.59 2.40
CA LYS A 88 0.20 -8.60 1.53
C LYS A 88 1.01 -7.95 0.42
N LYS A 89 0.50 -6.85 -0.17
CA LYS A 89 1.15 -6.12 -1.24
C LYS A 89 2.31 -5.24 -0.77
N TYR A 90 2.12 -4.51 0.33
CA TYR A 90 3.02 -3.43 0.76
C TYR A 90 3.82 -3.73 2.03
N LYS A 91 3.64 -4.91 2.64
CA LYS A 91 4.32 -5.33 3.88
C LYS A 91 4.23 -4.24 4.95
N LEU A 92 3.00 -3.86 5.29
CA LEU A 92 2.72 -2.73 6.20
C LEU A 92 3.03 -3.07 7.66
N ASP A 93 3.05 -4.35 8.02
CA ASP A 93 3.37 -4.87 9.34
C ASP A 93 4.83 -5.38 9.47
N TYR A 94 5.66 -5.04 8.49
CA TYR A 94 7.10 -5.19 8.54
C TYR A 94 7.71 -3.85 8.96
N GLY A 95 8.83 -3.91 9.68
CA GLY A 95 9.66 -2.73 9.85
C GLY A 95 10.14 -2.19 8.50
N CYS A 96 10.48 -0.91 8.46
CA CYS A 96 11.18 -0.34 7.31
C CYS A 96 12.31 0.59 7.72
N ASN A 97 13.37 0.56 6.91
CA ASN A 97 14.42 1.57 6.92
C ASN A 97 14.13 2.63 5.86
N MET A 98 14.63 3.83 6.10
CA MET A 98 14.67 4.91 5.13
C MET A 98 16.12 5.24 4.80
N GLY A 99 16.38 5.63 3.56
CA GLY A 99 17.71 6.06 3.14
C GLY A 99 17.68 6.71 1.77
N PHE A 100 18.86 6.87 1.18
CA PHE A 100 18.98 7.52 -0.13
C PHE A 100 18.30 6.76 -1.26
N GLY A 101 18.19 5.43 -1.13
CA GLY A 101 17.51 4.57 -2.09
C GLY A 101 16.00 4.44 -1.86
N GLY A 102 15.42 5.26 -0.99
CA GLY A 102 14.01 5.19 -0.62
C GLY A 102 13.75 4.32 0.62
N ILE A 103 12.48 3.89 0.75
CA ILE A 103 12.02 3.05 1.86
C ILE A 103 12.29 1.58 1.55
N LYS A 104 13.06 0.92 2.41
CA LYS A 104 13.31 -0.52 2.32
C LYS A 104 12.57 -1.27 3.42
N LYS A 105 11.85 -2.32 3.04
CA LYS A 105 11.14 -3.19 3.99
C LYS A 105 12.10 -4.23 4.60
N ALA A 106 11.86 -4.56 5.87
CA ALA A 106 12.55 -5.63 6.56
C ALA A 106 12.24 -7.00 5.92
N ASN A 107 13.12 -7.98 6.17
CA ASN A 107 12.94 -9.34 5.67
C ASN A 107 11.92 -10.12 6.50
N LYS A 108 11.90 -9.86 7.81
CA LYS A 108 11.03 -10.52 8.78
C LYS A 108 9.90 -9.59 9.23
N ARG A 109 8.76 -10.23 9.52
CA ARG A 109 7.55 -9.54 10.00
C ARG A 109 7.70 -9.26 11.49
N ALA A 110 7.66 -7.99 11.87
CA ALA A 110 7.78 -7.57 13.27
C ALA A 110 6.44 -7.45 13.98
N PHE A 111 5.36 -7.11 13.26
CA PHE A 111 4.09 -6.77 13.86
C PHE A 111 2.91 -7.61 13.34
N LYS A 112 1.87 -7.70 14.16
CA LYS A 112 0.51 -8.11 13.83
C LYS A 112 -0.39 -6.92 14.08
N MET A 113 -1.08 -6.47 13.04
CA MET A 113 -2.11 -5.44 13.14
C MET A 113 -3.41 -6.09 13.60
N LYS A 114 -3.96 -5.65 14.72
CA LYS A 114 -5.29 -6.08 15.20
C LYS A 114 -6.35 -5.04 14.95
N ASP A 115 -6.01 -3.78 15.23
CA ASP A 115 -6.92 -2.65 15.11
C ASP A 115 -6.45 -1.76 13.96
N TYR A 116 -7.32 -1.55 12.97
CA TYR A 116 -7.06 -0.64 11.86
C TYR A 116 -8.36 0.00 11.39
N GLU A 117 -8.23 1.20 10.84
CA GLU A 117 -9.32 1.91 10.21
C GLU A 117 -8.88 2.30 8.80
N LEU A 118 -9.58 1.76 7.79
CA LEU A 118 -9.38 2.16 6.40
C LEU A 118 -10.50 3.10 5.98
N THR A 119 -10.18 4.39 5.90
CA THR A 119 -11.11 5.42 5.47
C THR A 119 -10.85 5.76 4.00
N GLU A 120 -11.88 5.66 3.16
CA GLU A 120 -11.80 6.14 1.79
C GLU A 120 -11.68 7.67 1.78
N ILE A 121 -10.71 8.19 1.03
CA ILE A 121 -10.62 9.62 0.76
C ILE A 121 -11.37 9.82 -0.55
N HIS A 122 -12.65 10.18 -0.46
CA HIS A 122 -13.37 10.63 -1.65
C HIS A 122 -12.61 11.83 -2.23
N ALA A 123 -12.35 11.79 -3.54
CA ALA A 123 -11.48 12.74 -4.23
C ALA A 123 -11.86 14.20 -3.90
N LYS A 124 -11.17 14.80 -2.94
CA LYS A 124 -11.30 16.24 -2.60
C LYS A 124 -10.47 17.12 -3.54
N GLY A 125 -9.94 16.55 -4.63
CA GLY A 125 -9.01 17.18 -5.57
C GLY A 125 -7.65 16.49 -5.58
N TYR A 126 -6.73 17.07 -6.33
CA TYR A 126 -5.30 16.70 -6.32
C TYR A 126 -4.50 17.89 -5.79
N LYS A 127 -3.46 17.66 -5.00
CA LYS A 127 -2.53 18.72 -4.59
C LYS A 127 -1.35 18.71 -5.54
N LYS A 128 -1.15 19.82 -6.26
CA LYS A 128 0.10 20.07 -6.99
C LYS A 128 0.99 20.92 -6.12
N ASP A 129 2.24 20.51 -5.98
CA ASP A 129 3.22 21.26 -5.21
C ASP A 129 4.63 20.97 -5.75
N HIS A 130 5.62 21.58 -5.12
CA HIS A 130 7.02 21.39 -5.43
C HIS A 130 7.83 21.10 -4.17
N LEU A 131 8.96 20.42 -4.36
CA LEU A 131 9.93 20.11 -3.32
C LEU A 131 11.23 20.84 -3.66
N GLU A 132 11.72 21.57 -2.67
CA GLU A 132 13.07 22.08 -2.60
C GLU A 132 13.73 21.47 -1.36
N PHE A 133 15.05 21.40 -1.35
CA PHE A 133 15.78 20.73 -0.28
C PHE A 133 16.80 21.68 0.36
N GLU A 134 16.80 21.69 1.69
CA GLU A 134 17.72 22.51 2.47
C GLU A 134 18.99 21.75 2.85
N SER A 135 18.88 20.42 2.96
CA SER A 135 19.98 19.54 3.36
C SER A 135 19.81 18.13 2.81
N LYS A 136 20.82 17.30 3.07
CA LYS A 136 20.82 15.87 2.73
C LYS A 136 19.72 15.11 3.48
N GLU A 137 19.52 15.45 4.75
CA GLU A 137 18.51 14.90 5.64
C GLU A 137 17.11 15.29 5.16
N ASP A 138 16.93 16.56 4.78
CA ASP A 138 15.67 17.07 4.22
C ASP A 138 15.34 16.39 2.88
N TRP A 139 16.35 16.15 2.05
CA TRP A 139 16.21 15.36 0.83
C TRP A 139 15.70 13.94 1.12
N ILE A 140 16.27 13.22 2.10
CA ILE A 140 15.78 11.89 2.51
C ILE A 140 14.33 11.96 2.98
N LYS A 141 13.96 12.90 3.85
CA LYS A 141 12.60 13.02 4.38
C LYS A 141 11.58 13.19 3.26
N LYS A 142 11.79 14.21 2.42
CA LYS A 142 10.87 14.61 1.36
C LYS A 142 10.77 13.57 0.24
N THR A 143 11.89 12.94 -0.15
CA THR A 143 11.87 11.85 -1.15
C THR A 143 11.18 10.58 -0.64
N ASN A 144 11.20 10.34 0.67
CA ASN A 144 10.43 9.27 1.31
C ASN A 144 9.01 9.70 1.74
N LEU A 145 8.52 10.84 1.24
CA LEU A 145 7.17 11.38 1.45
C LEU A 145 6.82 11.75 2.91
N PHE A 146 7.82 12.04 3.73
CA PHE A 146 7.64 12.58 5.08
C PHE A 146 7.61 14.10 5.04
N PHE A 147 6.45 14.66 4.68
CA PHE A 147 6.28 16.12 4.56
C PHE A 147 6.01 16.84 5.88
N ASN A 148 5.69 16.10 6.95
CA ASN A 148 5.43 16.67 8.26
C ASN A 148 6.69 16.61 9.12
N ASN A 149 7.00 17.71 9.82
CA ASN A 149 8.03 17.74 10.87
C ASN A 149 7.54 16.95 12.08
N ASP A 150 7.84 15.66 12.12
CA ASP A 150 7.78 14.87 13.34
C ASP A 150 9.19 14.74 13.90
N ASP A 151 9.44 15.32 15.09
CA ASP A 151 10.74 15.28 15.77
C ASP A 151 11.28 13.84 15.94
N LYS A 152 10.40 12.83 15.89
CA LYS A 152 10.79 11.42 15.90
C LYS A 152 11.51 10.99 14.62
N ILE A 153 11.15 11.56 13.47
CA ILE A 153 11.78 11.29 12.18
C ILE A 153 13.20 11.88 12.18
N ASP A 154 13.37 13.06 12.76
CA ASP A 154 14.65 13.74 12.88
C ASP A 154 15.62 12.93 13.74
N ASN A 155 15.13 12.41 14.88
CA ASN A 155 15.91 11.50 15.72
C ASN A 155 16.30 10.21 14.99
N PHE A 156 15.40 9.65 14.17
CA PHE A 156 15.70 8.46 13.38
C PHE A 156 16.78 8.72 12.33
N ILE A 157 16.70 9.83 11.60
CA ILE A 157 17.69 10.24 10.61
C ILE A 157 19.05 10.51 11.25
N ASN A 158 19.06 11.23 12.38
CA ASN A 158 20.29 11.60 13.09
C ASN A 158 20.95 10.43 13.81
N SER A 159 20.23 9.35 14.08
CA SER A 159 20.77 8.15 14.77
C SER A 159 21.79 7.35 13.95
N GLY A 160 22.02 7.71 12.68
CA GLY A 160 22.94 6.97 11.80
C GLY A 160 22.41 5.60 11.37
N LEU A 161 21.14 5.28 11.66
CA LEU A 161 20.44 4.07 11.19
C LEU A 161 20.07 4.13 9.70
N LEU A 162 20.35 5.25 9.03
CA LEU A 162 20.24 5.39 7.57
C LEU A 162 21.24 4.48 6.87
N ILE A 163 20.80 3.29 6.46
CA ILE A 163 21.62 2.37 5.67
C ILE A 163 21.54 2.81 4.20
N GLY A 164 22.51 3.61 3.75
CA GLY A 164 22.49 4.08 2.36
C GLY A 164 23.67 4.93 1.89
N ASN A 165 24.88 4.73 2.39
CA ASN A 165 26.05 5.50 1.88
C ASN A 165 26.48 5.13 0.44
N THR A 166 25.77 4.23 -0.25
CA THR A 166 26.22 3.63 -1.52
C THR A 166 25.48 4.11 -2.77
N LEU A 167 24.81 5.26 -2.74
CA LEU A 167 24.36 5.88 -3.97
C LEU A 167 25.44 6.85 -4.48
N ASN A 168 26.03 6.49 -5.62
CA ASN A 168 26.95 7.30 -6.40
C ASN A 168 26.20 8.43 -7.14
N VAL A 169 25.27 9.07 -6.44
CA VAL A 169 24.45 10.17 -6.93
C VAL A 169 25.12 11.45 -6.45
N ASN A 170 25.24 12.46 -7.33
CA ASN A 170 25.75 13.76 -6.93
C ASN A 170 24.67 14.47 -6.09
N ILE A 171 24.54 14.06 -4.83
CA ILE A 171 23.54 14.54 -3.87
C ILE A 171 23.55 16.08 -3.77
N ASN A 172 24.70 16.71 -4.00
CA ASN A 172 24.81 18.16 -4.01
C ASN A 172 24.04 18.82 -5.16
N ASP A 173 23.91 18.17 -6.32
CA ASP A 173 23.11 18.66 -7.44
C ASP A 173 21.63 18.37 -7.20
N GLU A 174 21.32 17.21 -6.60
CA GLU A 174 19.96 16.83 -6.20
C GLU A 174 19.36 17.80 -5.18
N ILE A 175 20.13 18.20 -4.17
CA ILE A 175 19.69 19.18 -3.15
C ILE A 175 19.39 20.55 -3.79
N LYS A 176 20.13 20.93 -4.83
CA LYS A 176 19.91 22.19 -5.57
C LYS A 176 18.76 22.12 -6.57
N SER A 177 18.16 20.94 -6.76
CA SER A 177 17.10 20.73 -7.73
C SER A 177 15.72 20.97 -7.12
N THR A 178 14.78 21.42 -7.95
CA THR A 178 13.37 21.56 -7.58
C THR A 178 12.55 20.48 -8.28
N TYR A 179 11.76 19.73 -7.50
CA TYR A 179 10.89 18.68 -8.02
C TYR A 179 9.44 19.12 -7.99
N ARG A 180 8.65 18.77 -9.01
CA ARG A 180 7.20 18.97 -8.99
C ARG A 180 6.51 17.65 -8.72
N TYR A 181 5.51 17.64 -7.85
CA TYR A 181 4.74 16.45 -7.55
C TYR A 181 3.24 16.73 -7.55
N THR A 182 2.46 15.66 -7.75
CA THR A 182 1.01 15.68 -7.64
C THR A 182 0.60 14.60 -6.66
N GLU A 183 0.00 15.00 -5.54
CA GLU A 183 -0.55 14.10 -4.54
C GLU A 183 -2.02 13.81 -4.85
N ILE A 184 -2.36 12.52 -4.86
CA ILE A 184 -3.72 12.03 -5.09
C ILE A 184 -4.05 11.05 -3.96
N GLY A 185 -4.67 11.56 -2.90
CA GLY A 185 -5.11 10.74 -1.78
C GLY A 185 -6.30 9.87 -2.16
N LYS A 186 -6.17 8.54 -2.02
CA LYS A 186 -7.23 7.57 -2.33
C LYS A 186 -7.86 6.96 -1.08
N ALA A 187 -7.05 6.62 -0.09
CA ALA A 187 -7.50 6.19 1.22
C ALA A 187 -6.46 6.55 2.29
N LYS A 188 -6.94 6.58 3.53
CA LYS A 188 -6.11 6.67 4.73
C LYS A 188 -6.26 5.38 5.52
N LEU A 189 -5.13 4.76 5.84
CA LEU A 189 -5.09 3.63 6.78
C LEU A 189 -4.54 4.15 8.11
N ASN A 190 -5.39 4.21 9.13
CA ASN A 190 -4.95 4.46 10.50
C ASN A 190 -4.64 3.10 11.14
N LEU A 191 -3.46 3.01 11.74
CA LEU A 191 -3.04 1.86 12.53
C LEU A 191 -3.37 2.13 13.99
N GLY A 192 -4.11 1.22 14.62
CA GLY A 192 -4.33 1.21 16.06
C GLY A 192 -3.21 0.46 16.76
N ASN A 193 -3.59 -0.48 17.63
CA ASN A 193 -2.61 -1.28 18.37
C ASN A 193 -1.87 -2.26 17.45
N LEU A 194 -0.54 -2.16 17.48
CA LEU A 194 0.37 -3.13 16.88
C LEU A 194 0.84 -4.09 17.96
N GLU A 195 0.70 -5.39 17.71
CA GLU A 195 1.28 -6.42 18.56
C GLU A 195 2.55 -6.97 17.93
N LEU A 196 3.54 -7.33 18.75
CA LEU A 196 4.73 -8.00 18.23
C LEU A 196 4.38 -9.41 17.74
N THR A 197 5.06 -9.87 16.70
CA THR A 197 5.06 -11.30 16.39
C THR A 197 5.79 -12.08 17.50
N GLU A 198 5.40 -13.34 17.74
CA GLU A 198 6.10 -14.18 18.74
C GLU A 198 7.57 -14.40 18.38
N GLU A 199 7.88 -14.49 17.09
CA GLU A 199 9.26 -14.56 16.59
C GLU A 199 10.05 -13.31 17.00
N PHE A 200 9.54 -12.12 16.67
CA PHE A 200 10.22 -10.86 16.99
C PHE A 200 10.36 -10.64 18.51
N LYS A 201 9.32 -10.98 19.27
CA LYS A 201 9.36 -10.94 20.74
C LYS A 201 10.44 -11.87 21.31
N THR A 202 10.55 -13.08 20.77
CA THR A 202 11.57 -14.06 21.18
C THR A 202 12.97 -13.57 20.86
N ASP A 203 13.19 -13.02 19.66
CA ASP A 203 14.47 -12.45 19.25
C ASP A 203 14.91 -11.33 20.21
N ILE A 204 14.00 -10.43 20.57
CA ILE A 204 14.27 -9.35 21.55
C ILE A 204 14.65 -9.91 22.92
N MET A 205 13.86 -10.86 23.45
CA MET A 205 14.14 -11.44 24.78
C MET A 205 15.50 -12.14 24.80
N ASN A 206 15.83 -12.91 23.77
CA ASN A 206 17.12 -13.58 23.62
C ASN A 206 18.31 -12.60 23.55
N ALA A 207 18.11 -11.41 22.97
CA ALA A 207 19.12 -10.35 22.93
C ALA A 207 19.31 -9.67 24.28
N ILE A 208 18.21 -9.43 25.02
CA ILE A 208 18.26 -8.89 26.39
C ILE A 208 19.01 -9.86 27.30
N GLU A 209 18.65 -11.14 27.28
CA GLU A 209 19.24 -12.18 28.13
C GLU A 209 20.73 -12.39 27.86
N SER A 210 21.17 -12.27 26.60
CA SER A 210 22.57 -12.48 26.26
C SER A 210 23.49 -11.32 26.64
N LYS A 211 22.94 -10.16 27.00
CA LYS A 211 23.70 -8.92 27.29
C LYS A 211 24.67 -8.52 26.18
N ASP A 212 24.42 -8.97 24.95
CA ASP A 212 25.26 -8.70 23.79
C ASP A 212 24.57 -7.69 22.88
N SER A 213 25.07 -6.46 22.91
CA SER A 213 24.57 -5.35 22.08
C SER A 213 24.59 -5.65 20.58
N LYS A 214 25.42 -6.59 20.09
CA LYS A 214 25.48 -6.95 18.68
C LYS A 214 24.21 -7.64 18.21
N LYS A 215 23.53 -8.41 19.06
CA LYS A 215 22.27 -9.08 18.69
C LYS A 215 21.16 -8.10 18.35
N PHE A 216 21.11 -6.94 19.01
CA PHE A 216 20.16 -5.89 18.64
C PHE A 216 20.43 -5.32 17.24
N LYS A 217 21.69 -5.25 16.80
CA LYS A 217 22.01 -4.83 15.43
C LYS A 217 21.51 -5.83 14.39
N GLU A 218 21.58 -7.13 14.69
CA GLU A 218 21.04 -8.19 13.84
C GLU A 218 19.51 -8.10 13.75
N ILE A 219 18.85 -7.94 14.90
CA ILE A 219 17.39 -7.76 14.97
C ILE A 219 16.93 -6.54 14.15
N ILE A 220 17.63 -5.41 14.29
CA ILE A 220 17.31 -4.20 13.52
C ILE A 220 17.40 -4.49 12.02
N LYS A 221 18.48 -5.12 11.57
CA LYS A 221 18.70 -5.43 10.15
C LYS A 221 17.64 -6.38 9.58
N ASP A 222 17.20 -7.36 10.36
CA ASP A 222 16.30 -8.41 9.86
C ASP A 222 14.81 -8.05 9.97
N SER A 223 14.42 -7.36 11.04
CA SER A 223 13.00 -7.18 11.43
C SER A 223 12.55 -5.72 11.47
N CYS A 224 13.46 -4.77 11.66
CA CYS A 224 13.15 -3.34 11.68
C CYS A 224 13.46 -2.65 10.33
N GLY A 225 14.47 -3.15 9.61
CA GLY A 225 15.03 -2.51 8.42
C GLY A 225 16.22 -1.62 8.77
#